data_AF-A0A8J7G3S0-F1
#
_entry.id   AF-A0A8J7G3S0-F1
#
_cell.length_a   1.000
_cell.length_b   1.000
_cell.length_c   1.000
_cell.angle_alpha   90.00
_cell.angle_beta   90.00
_cell.angle_gamma   90.00
#
_symmetry.space_group_name_H-M   'P 1'
#
loop_
_entity.id
_entity.type
_entity.pdbx_description
1 polymer ?
#
loop_
_entity_poly.entity_id
_entity_poly.type
_entity_poly.pdbx_seq_one_letter_code
_entity_poly.pdbx_strand_id
1 'polypeptide(L)' 'MVRHPANLVPAKIPRVAVYLSEEVKADLEALANAERRSVSQMAAILIEEAIARAKAEGRLKQDQENS' A
#
# COMPACT_ATOMS: atom_id res chain seq x y z
N MET A 1 -22.89 -34.44 -14.69
CA MET A 1 -22.04 -33.97 -13.56
C MET A 1 -21.68 -32.52 -13.84
N VAL A 2 -22.31 -31.56 -13.16
CA VAL A 2 -22.04 -30.13 -13.37
C VAL A 2 -20.98 -29.69 -12.36
N ARG A 3 -19.75 -29.48 -12.83
CA ARG A 3 -18.67 -28.92 -12.01
C ARG A 3 -19.01 -27.46 -11.71
N HIS A 4 -19.22 -27.14 -10.44
CA HIS A 4 -19.35 -25.75 -10.00
C HIS A 4 -17.97 -25.09 -10.06
N PRO A 5 -17.84 -23.85 -10.57
CA PRO A 5 -16.59 -23.12 -10.52
C PRO A 5 -16.23 -22.82 -9.06
N ALA A 6 -14.98 -23.08 -8.70
CA ALA A 6 -14.43 -22.78 -7.39
C ALA A 6 -14.72 -21.32 -7.03
N ASN A 7 -15.32 -21.11 -5.86
CA ASN A 7 -15.63 -19.81 -5.30
C ASN A 7 -14.29 -19.09 -5.03
N LEU A 8 -13.83 -18.28 -5.99
CA LEU A 8 -12.65 -17.42 -5.84
C LEU A 8 -13.01 -16.34 -4.81
N VAL A 9 -12.80 -16.66 -3.53
CA VAL A 9 -12.88 -15.66 -2.47
C VAL A 9 -11.85 -14.58 -2.84
N PRO A 10 -12.25 -13.30 -2.98
CA PRO A 10 -11.27 -12.25 -3.27
C PRO A 10 -10.20 -12.30 -2.18
N ALA A 11 -8.95 -12.49 -2.59
CA ALA A 11 -7.82 -12.50 -1.67
C ALA A 11 -7.89 -11.22 -0.84
N LYS A 12 -7.85 -11.37 0.50
CA LYS A 12 -7.88 -10.22 1.40
C LYS A 12 -6.75 -9.28 1.00
N ILE A 13 -7.09 -8.03 0.70
CA ILE A 13 -6.10 -6.98 0.39
C ILE A 13 -5.11 -6.92 1.56
N PRO A 14 -3.79 -7.05 1.34
CA PRO A 14 -2.79 -6.94 2.40
C PRO A 14 -2.92 -5.59 3.10
N ARG A 15 -2.86 -5.58 4.43
CA ARG A 15 -3.00 -4.36 5.24
C ARG A 15 -1.79 -4.20 6.16
N VAL A 16 -1.36 -2.96 6.29
CA VAL A 16 -0.35 -2.55 7.28
C VAL A 16 -1.00 -1.52 8.20
N ALA A 17 -0.76 -1.64 9.50
CA ALA A 17 -1.12 -0.63 10.49
C ALA A 17 0.17 0.05 10.96
N VAL A 18 0.16 1.38 11.05
CA VAL A 18 1.31 2.19 11.46
C VAL A 18 0.93 3.14 12.57
N TYR A 19 1.87 3.41 13.46
CA TYR A 19 1.75 4.47 14.46
C TYR A 19 2.52 5.69 13.97
N LEU A 20 1.83 6.84 13.93
CA LEU A 20 2.39 8.11 13.48
C LEU A 20 2.30 9.11 14.63
N SER A 21 3.19 10.10 14.66
CA SER A 21 2.99 11.27 15.51
C SER A 21 1.75 12.04 15.04
N GLU A 22 1.16 12.82 15.95
CA GLU A 22 -0.01 13.64 15.64
C GLU A 22 0.25 14.63 14.50
N GLU A 23 1.44 15.25 14.50
CA GLU A 23 1.89 16.19 13.47
C GLU A 23 1.92 15.51 12.08
N VAL A 24 2.58 14.36 11.95
CA VAL A 24 2.69 13.64 10.67
C VAL A 24 1.32 13.17 10.18
N LYS A 25 0.43 12.76 11.10
CA LYS A 25 -0.94 12.39 10.75
C LYS A 25 -1.72 13.59 10.21
N ALA A 26 -1.62 14.75 10.87
CA ALA A 26 -2.29 15.97 10.44
C ALA A 26 -1.81 16.43 9.05
N ASP A 27 -0.50 16.38 8.81
CA ASP A 27 0.08 16.73 7.50
C ASP A 27 -0.37 15.76 6.40
N LEU A 28 -0.44 14.46 6.71
CA LEU A 28 -0.95 13.45 5.77
C LEU A 28 -2.43 13.70 5.43
N GLU A 29 -3.25 14.07 6.41
CA GLU A 29 -4.66 14.42 6.22
C GLU A 29 -4.83 15.67 5.35
N ALA A 30 -4.03 16.71 5.62
CA ALA A 30 -4.03 17.95 4.84
C ALA A 30 -3.62 17.69 3.38
N LEU A 31 -2.56 16.89 3.17
CA LEU A 31 -2.07 16.52 1.85
C LEU A 31 -3.11 15.68 1.08
N ALA A 32 -3.73 14.70 1.73
CA ALA A 32 -4.79 13.90 1.13
C ALA A 32 -5.98 14.77 0.67
N ASN A 33 -6.36 15.76 1.50
CA ASN A 33 -7.43 16.70 1.16
C ASN A 33 -7.06 17.60 -0.03
N ALA A 34 -5.84 18.16 -0.04
CA ALA A 34 -5.34 19.00 -1.14
C ALA A 34 -5.37 18.26 -2.49
N GLU A 35 -5.12 16.95 -2.47
CA GLU A 35 -5.13 16.09 -3.66
C GLU A 35 -6.45 15.35 -3.89
N ARG A 36 -7.52 15.73 -3.17
CA ARG A 36 -8.89 15.19 -3.28
C ARG A 36 -8.95 13.65 -3.22
N ARG A 37 -8.21 13.05 -2.28
CA ARG A 37 -8.17 11.60 -2.07
C ARG A 37 -8.31 11.23 -0.60
N SER A 38 -8.58 9.95 -0.33
CA SER A 38 -8.61 9.45 1.05
C SER A 38 -7.20 9.37 1.64
N VAL A 39 -7.10 9.47 2.97
CA VAL A 39 -5.84 9.32 3.72
C VAL A 39 -5.17 7.98 3.41
N SER A 40 -5.93 6.90 3.37
CA SER A 40 -5.40 5.56 3.07
C SER A 40 -4.84 5.47 1.65
N GLN A 41 -5.51 6.08 0.66
CA GLN A 41 -5.01 6.12 -0.70
C GLN A 41 -3.75 6.98 -0.81
N MET A 42 -3.71 8.12 -0.12
CA MET A 42 -2.51 8.96 -0.08
C MET A 42 -1.33 8.22 0.54
N ALA A 43 -1.54 7.57 1.69
CA ALA A 43 -0.51 6.76 2.33
C ALA A 43 0.00 5.64 1.43
N ALA A 44 -0.89 4.93 0.73
CA ALA A 44 -0.51 3.88 -0.20
C ALA A 44 0.40 4.42 -1.32
N ILE A 45 0.03 5.55 -1.93
CA ILE A 45 0.82 6.19 -2.99
C ILE A 45 2.22 6.58 -2.50
N LEU A 46 2.30 7.24 -1.34
CA LEU A 46 3.59 7.64 -0.76
C LEU A 46 4.49 6.43 -0.45
N ILE A 47 3.91 5.34 0.05
CA ILE A 47 4.62 4.08 0.31
C ILE A 47 5.12 3.45 -1.00
N GLU A 48 4.27 3.36 -2.02
CA GLU A 48 4.62 2.79 -3.33
C GLU A 48 5.72 3.60 -4.03
N GLU A 49 5.63 4.93 -4.00
CA GLU A 49 6.65 5.82 -4.55
C GLU A 49 7.99 5.70 -3.82
N ALA A 50 7.98 5.61 -2.49
CA ALA A 50 9.19 5.41 -1.70
C ALA A 50 9.85 4.06 -2.01
N ILE A 51 9.06 2.99 -2.15
CA ILE A 51 9.55 1.66 -2.54
C ILE A 51 10.11 1.68 -3.97
N ALA A 52 9.41 2.30 -4.91
CA ALA A 52 9.87 2.42 -6.30
C ALA A 52 11.21 3.14 -6.39
N ARG A 53 11.36 4.24 -5.65
CA ARG A 53 12.62 4.99 -5.54
C ARG A 53 13.73 4.14 -4.93
N ALA A 54 13.45 3.45 -3.82
CA ALA A 54 14.44 2.58 -3.17
C ALA A 54 14.87 1.40 -4.06
N LYS A 55 13.97 0.86 -4.89
CA LYS A 55 14.31 -0.14 -5.92
C LYS A 55 15.19 0.45 -7.01
N ALA A 56 14.87 1.65 -7.52
CA ALA A 56 15.66 2.34 -8.54
C ALA A 56 17.08 2.69 -8.04
N GLU A 57 17.22 3.03 -6.76
CA GLU A 57 18.51 3.29 -6.10
C GLU A 57 19.28 2.00 -5.75
N GLY A 58 18.73 0.82 -6.03
CA GLY A 58 19.34 -0.47 -5.70
C GLY A 58 19.37 -0.81 -4.20
N ARG A 59 18.65 -0.03 -3.36
CA ARG A 59 18.55 -0.24 -1.91
C ARG A 59 17.63 -1.41 -1.54
N LEU A 60 16.65 -1.70 -2.39
CA LEU A 60 15.80 -2.88 -2.30
C LEU A 60 16.14 -3.80 -3.48
N LYS A 61 16.90 -4.87 -3.22
CA LYS A 61 17.06 -5.98 -4.18
C LYS A 61 15.77 -6.80 -4.20
N GLN A 62 15.34 -7.24 -5.38
CA GLN A 62 14.19 -8.14 -5.53
C GLN A 62 14.54 -9.55 -5.01
N ASP A 63 14.74 -9.70 -3.72
CA ASP A 63 14.95 -11.02 -3.10
C ASP A 63 13.73 -11.39 -2.28
N GLN A 64 12.65 -11.78 -2.97
CA GLN A 64 11.59 -12.65 -2.45
C GLN A 64 10.92 -13.35 -3.66
N GLU A 65 11.61 -14.32 -4.24
CA GLU A 65 10.90 -15.49 -4.79
C GLU A 65 10.21 -16.17 -3.61
N ASN A 66 8.89 -16.35 -3.67
CA ASN A 66 8.18 -17.19 -2.71
C ASN A 66 8.74 -18.61 -2.80
N SER A 67 9.44 -19.05 -1.75
CA SER A 67 9.58 -20.46 -1.38
C SER A 67 8.30 -21.02 -0.78
#